data_AF-A0A093QPZ7-F1
#
_entry.id   AF-A0A093QPZ7-F1
#
_cell.length_a   1.000
_cell.length_b   1.000
_cell.length_c   1.000
_cell.angle_alpha   90.00
_cell.angle_beta   90.00
_cell.angle_gamma   90.00
#
_symmetry.space_group_name_H-M   'P 1'
#
loop_
_entity.id
_entity.type
_entity.pdbx_description
1 polymer ?
#
loop_
_entity_poly.entity_id
_entity_poly.type
_entity_poly.pdbx_seq_one_letter_code
_entity_poly.pdbx_strand_id
1 'polypeptide(L)'
;GIDSEGHAANFVETEQIVHYKGSKASFVQTRGSIPFFWSQRPNLKYKPKPQISKSVNHMDGFQRHFDSQIISYGKQMIVNLVNQKGSEKPLEQTFAKMVNSMANGMVRYM
;
A
#
# COMPACT_ATOMS: atom_id res chain seq x y z
N GLY A 1 -2.98 0.83 8.46
CA GLY A 1 -3.51 -0.03 7.38
C GLY A 1 -4.54 0.73 6.59
N ILE A 2 -5.62 0.05 6.21
CA ILE A 2 -6.80 0.62 5.55
C ILE A 2 -7.99 0.76 6.51
N ASP A 3 -8.95 1.58 6.14
CA ASP A 3 -10.30 1.62 6.72
C ASP A 3 -11.25 0.59 6.06
N SER A 4 -12.53 0.59 6.45
CA SER A 4 -13.54 -0.33 5.90
C SER A 4 -13.86 -0.12 4.43
N GLU A 5 -13.58 1.08 3.89
CA GLU A 5 -13.84 1.43 2.49
C GLU A 5 -12.63 1.14 1.59
N GLY A 6 -11.48 0.75 2.17
CA GLY A 6 -10.26 0.45 1.42
C GLY A 6 -9.31 1.65 1.28
N HIS A 7 -9.54 2.75 1.99
CA HIS A 7 -8.64 3.90 1.97
C HIS A 7 -7.41 3.64 2.85
N ALA A 8 -6.22 3.74 2.26
CA ALA A 8 -4.97 3.56 2.99
C ALA A 8 -4.64 4.81 3.81
N ALA A 9 -4.25 4.62 5.07
CA ALA A 9 -3.74 5.72 5.89
C ALA A 9 -2.43 6.31 5.32
N ASN A 10 -2.16 7.58 5.59
CA ASN A 10 -0.95 8.30 5.16
C ASN A 10 -0.72 8.26 3.63
N PHE A 11 -1.81 8.28 2.85
CA PHE A 11 -1.74 8.32 1.39
C PHE A 11 -1.29 9.71 0.92
N VAL A 12 -0.30 9.74 0.03
CA VAL A 12 0.30 10.95 -0.55
C VAL A 12 0.52 10.72 -2.04
N GLU A 13 0.11 11.69 -2.84
CA GLU A 13 0.46 11.81 -4.25
C GLU A 13 1.61 12.81 -4.39
N THR A 14 2.62 12.47 -5.19
CA THR A 14 3.72 13.37 -5.57
C THR A 14 3.76 13.47 -7.07
N GLU A 15 3.60 14.69 -7.58
CA GLU A 15 3.62 14.98 -9.01
C GLU A 15 4.87 15.79 -9.36
N GLN A 16 5.61 15.32 -10.36
CA GLN A 16 6.71 16.04 -10.99
C GLN A 16 6.27 16.54 -12.35
N ILE A 17 6.23 17.87 -12.50
CA ILE A 17 5.89 18.54 -13.76
C ILE A 17 7.17 19.08 -14.39
N VAL A 18 7.40 18.78 -15.66
CA VAL A 18 8.52 19.28 -16.45
C VAL A 18 7.99 20.06 -17.65
N HIS A 19 8.52 21.26 -17.86
CA HIS A 19 8.23 22.07 -19.04
C HIS A 19 9.55 22.43 -19.73
N TYR A 20 9.69 22.03 -20.99
CA TYR A 20 10.90 22.27 -21.78
C TYR A 20 10.55 22.55 -23.24
N LYS A 21 10.96 23.72 -23.75
CA LYS A 21 10.75 24.15 -25.15
C LYS A 21 9.31 23.96 -25.66
N GLY A 22 8.32 24.31 -24.82
CA GLY A 22 6.89 24.16 -25.16
C GLY A 22 6.31 22.78 -24.90
N SER A 23 7.13 21.75 -24.68
CA SER A 23 6.68 20.41 -24.29
C SER A 23 6.47 20.32 -22.79
N LYS A 24 5.34 19.74 -22.37
CA LYS A 24 5.00 19.53 -20.96
C LYS A 24 4.87 18.03 -20.69
N ALA A 25 5.39 17.60 -19.55
CA ALA A 25 5.22 16.24 -19.04
C ALA A 25 4.87 16.29 -17.55
N SER A 26 4.11 15.31 -17.09
CA SER A 26 3.82 15.07 -15.68
C SER A 26 4.14 13.61 -15.35
N PHE A 27 4.68 13.38 -14.16
CA PHE A 27 4.94 12.07 -13.60
C PHE A 27 4.45 12.00 -12.16
N VAL A 28 3.52 11.10 -11.90
CA VAL A 28 2.88 10.92 -10.59
C VAL A 28 3.38 9.66 -9.92
N GLN A 29 3.68 9.75 -8.62
CA GLN A 29 3.97 8.62 -7.74
C GLN A 29 3.11 8.69 -6.49
N THR A 30 2.60 7.55 -6.05
CA THR A 30 1.78 7.43 -4.85
C THR A 30 2.54 6.69 -3.75
N ARG A 31 2.37 7.13 -2.49
CA ARG A 31 2.89 6.46 -1.29
C ARG A 31 1.80 6.36 -0.25
N GLY A 32 1.64 5.19 0.37
CA GLY A 32 0.65 5.00 1.44
C GLY A 32 1.03 3.88 2.40
N SER A 33 0.25 3.73 3.47
CA SER A 33 0.37 2.58 4.37
C SER A 33 0.05 1.28 3.65
N ILE A 34 0.62 0.16 4.13
CA ILE A 34 0.35 -1.15 3.55
C ILE A 34 -1.17 -1.46 3.63
N PRO A 35 -1.84 -1.81 2.51
CA PRO A 35 -3.28 -1.65 2.38
C PRO A 35 -4.11 -2.83 2.91
N PHE A 36 -3.92 -3.21 4.17
CA PHE A 36 -4.76 -4.19 4.87
C PHE A 36 -4.97 -3.81 6.34
N PHE A 37 -5.88 -4.49 7.03
CA PHE A 37 -6.19 -4.20 8.44
C PHE A 37 -5.03 -4.58 9.38
N TRP A 38 -4.21 -3.60 9.71
CA TRP A 38 -3.19 -3.68 10.76
C TRP A 38 -3.09 -2.36 11.50
N SER A 39 -2.62 -2.42 12.75
CA SER A 39 -2.44 -1.27 13.62
C SER A 39 -1.13 -1.34 14.39
N GLN A 40 -0.59 -0.19 14.75
CA GLN A 40 0.59 -0.06 15.58
C GLN A 40 0.32 1.06 16.58
N ARG A 41 -0.25 0.70 17.72
CA ARG A 41 -0.60 1.67 18.76
C ARG A 41 0.65 2.14 19.49
N PRO A 42 0.82 3.46 19.73
CA PRO A 42 1.92 3.98 20.54
C PRO A 42 1.95 3.33 21.94
N ASN A 43 3.13 3.04 22.44
CA ASN A 43 3.37 2.59 23.81
C ASN A 43 4.77 3.05 24.27
N LEU A 44 5.18 2.70 25.49
CA LEU A 44 6.49 3.11 26.04
C LEU A 44 7.71 2.51 25.31
N LYS A 45 7.52 1.61 24.34
CA LYS A 45 8.62 1.03 23.55
C LYS A 45 8.97 1.95 22.40
N TYR A 46 10.27 2.08 22.13
CA TYR A 46 10.80 2.84 21.00
C TYR A 46 10.19 2.46 19.64
N LYS A 47 9.98 1.16 19.39
CA LYS A 47 9.30 0.65 18.20
C LYS A 47 8.21 -0.37 18.60
N PRO A 48 6.95 0.07 18.78
CA PRO A 48 5.84 -0.83 19.08
C PRO A 48 5.70 -1.88 17.97
N LYS A 49 5.39 -3.14 18.31
CA LYS A 49 5.24 -4.19 17.29
C LYS A 49 3.92 -3.99 16.53
N PRO A 50 3.93 -3.98 15.18
CA PRO A 50 2.69 -3.98 14.40
C PRO A 50 1.81 -5.20 14.72
N GLN A 51 0.51 -5.00 14.75
CA GLN A 51 -0.50 -6.03 14.99
C GLN A 51 -1.42 -6.13 13.77
N ILE A 52 -1.43 -7.30 13.14
CA ILE A 52 -2.36 -7.61 12.05
C ILE A 52 -3.68 -8.04 12.69
N SER A 53 -4.78 -7.47 12.23
CA SER A 53 -6.10 -7.86 12.74
C SER A 53 -6.40 -9.31 12.36
N LYS A 54 -7.07 -10.08 13.22
CA LYS A 54 -7.43 -11.47 12.93
C LYS A 54 -8.93 -11.68 12.69
N SER A 55 -9.73 -10.65 12.96
CA SER A 55 -11.19 -10.73 12.99
C SER A 55 -11.86 -10.07 11.78
N VAL A 56 -11.09 -9.57 10.82
CA VAL A 56 -11.60 -8.84 9.64
C VAL A 56 -11.15 -9.50 8.36
N ASN A 57 -12.01 -9.43 7.34
CA ASN A 57 -11.68 -9.87 6.00
C ASN A 57 -10.74 -8.85 5.33
N HIS A 58 -9.44 -9.15 5.31
CA HIS A 58 -8.45 -8.29 4.65
C HIS A 58 -8.64 -8.19 3.15
N MET A 59 -9.10 -9.27 2.49
CA MET A 59 -9.10 -9.35 1.03
C MET A 59 -10.11 -8.39 0.41
N ASP A 60 -11.30 -8.22 1.03
CA ASP A 60 -12.32 -7.30 0.52
C ASP A 60 -11.80 -5.85 0.50
N GLY A 61 -11.28 -5.35 1.63
CA GLY A 61 -10.69 -4.02 1.68
C GLY A 61 -9.43 -3.86 0.82
N PHE A 62 -8.62 -4.92 0.70
CA PHE A 62 -7.43 -4.93 -0.14
C PHE A 62 -7.76 -4.83 -1.64
N GLN A 63 -8.80 -5.55 -2.09
CA GLN A 63 -9.30 -5.48 -3.46
C GLN A 63 -9.88 -4.10 -3.75
N ARG A 64 -10.77 -3.59 -2.89
CA ARG A 64 -11.33 -2.23 -3.02
C ARG A 64 -10.24 -1.17 -3.13
N HIS A 65 -9.19 -1.28 -2.32
CA HIS A 65 -8.04 -0.40 -2.41
C HIS A 65 -7.42 -0.41 -3.81
N PHE A 66 -7.02 -1.58 -4.32
CA PHE A 66 -6.36 -1.67 -5.63
C PHE A 66 -7.29 -1.37 -6.80
N ASP A 67 -8.58 -1.68 -6.70
CA ASP A 67 -9.57 -1.27 -7.70
C ASP A 67 -9.64 0.25 -7.81
N SER A 68 -9.68 0.97 -6.68
CA SER A 68 -9.62 2.44 -6.66
C SER A 68 -8.32 2.98 -7.27
N GLN A 69 -7.17 2.36 -6.96
CA GLN A 69 -5.88 2.77 -7.51
C GLN A 69 -5.81 2.52 -9.02
N ILE A 70 -6.38 1.41 -9.50
CA ILE A 70 -6.41 1.09 -10.93
C ILE A 70 -7.31 2.07 -11.68
N ILE A 71 -8.46 2.44 -11.13
CA ILE A 71 -9.36 3.42 -11.73
C ILE A 71 -8.66 4.78 -11.85
N SER A 72 -7.94 5.21 -10.81
CA SER A 72 -7.31 6.54 -10.78
C SER A 72 -5.99 6.62 -11.54
N TYR A 73 -5.15 5.58 -11.47
CA TYR A 73 -3.75 5.63 -11.93
C TYR A 73 -3.39 4.53 -12.94
N GLY A 74 -4.32 3.62 -13.26
CA GLY A 74 -4.08 2.52 -14.18
C GLY A 74 -3.24 1.39 -13.58
N LYS A 75 -2.27 0.87 -14.32
CA LYS A 75 -1.47 -0.28 -13.87
C LYS A 75 -0.61 0.08 -12.65
N GLN A 76 -0.71 -0.73 -11.61
CA GLN A 76 -0.03 -0.51 -10.33
C GLN A 76 1.30 -1.28 -10.26
N MET A 77 2.37 -0.57 -9.90
CA MET A 77 3.65 -1.17 -9.51
C MET A 77 3.91 -0.84 -8.03
N ILE A 78 3.81 -1.86 -7.19
CA ILE A 78 4.05 -1.77 -5.76
C ILE A 78 5.54 -2.00 -5.51
N VAL A 79 6.18 -1.07 -4.83
CA VAL A 79 7.56 -1.20 -4.33
C VAL A 79 7.50 -1.29 -2.82
N ASN A 80 7.88 -2.43 -2.24
CA ASN A 80 7.87 -2.61 -0.79
C ASN A 80 9.29 -2.74 -0.20
N LEU A 81 9.71 -1.73 0.56
CA LEU A 81 11.03 -1.68 1.22
C LEU A 81 10.95 -1.95 2.73
N VAL A 82 9.85 -2.55 3.22
CA VAL A 82 9.69 -2.85 4.64
C VAL A 82 10.77 -3.83 5.11
N ASN A 83 11.17 -3.74 6.38
CA ASN A 83 12.22 -4.61 6.90
C ASN A 83 11.76 -6.08 6.91
N GLN A 84 12.41 -6.91 6.10
CA GLN A 84 12.15 -8.35 6.00
C GLN A 84 12.63 -9.14 7.24
N LYS A 85 13.23 -8.45 8.23
CA LYS A 85 13.67 -9.01 9.51
C LYS A 85 12.92 -8.35 10.67
N GLY A 86 12.85 -9.06 11.79
CA GLY A 86 12.26 -8.53 13.03
C GLY A 86 10.74 -8.41 12.98
N SER A 87 10.22 -7.34 13.60
CA SER A 87 8.78 -7.18 13.89
C SER A 87 7.91 -6.83 12.68
N GLU A 88 8.50 -6.41 11.56
CA GLU A 88 7.78 -6.01 10.34
C GLU A 88 7.66 -7.16 9.33
N LYS A 89 8.46 -8.22 9.48
CA LYS A 89 8.41 -9.40 8.63
C LYS A 89 6.99 -9.96 8.43
N PRO A 90 6.12 -10.07 9.47
CA PRO A 90 4.76 -10.54 9.26
C PRO A 90 3.93 -9.64 8.34
N LEU A 91 4.16 -8.32 8.35
CA LEU A 91 3.46 -7.39 7.46
C LEU A 91 3.86 -7.61 6.01
N GLU A 92 5.16 -7.76 5.76
CA GLU A 92 5.74 -8.02 4.44
C GLU A 92 5.15 -9.30 3.83
N GLN A 93 5.25 -10.40 4.57
CA GLN A 93 4.76 -11.71 4.12
C GLN A 93 3.26 -11.71 3.84
N THR A 94 2.49 -11.00 4.68
CA THR A 94 1.05 -10.87 4.49
C THR A 94 0.74 -10.04 3.24
N PHE A 95 1.47 -8.95 3.01
CA PHE A 95 1.29 -8.12 1.82
C PHE A 95 1.57 -8.91 0.54
N ALA A 96 2.74 -9.56 0.47
CA ALA A 96 3.11 -10.41 -0.66
C ALA A 96 2.07 -11.51 -0.91
N LYS A 97 1.59 -12.18 0.14
CA LYS A 97 0.55 -13.20 0.03
C LYS A 97 -0.76 -12.64 -0.53
N MET A 98 -1.20 -11.45 -0.10
CA MET A 98 -2.44 -10.86 -0.59
C MET A 98 -2.36 -10.45 -2.05
N VAL A 99 -1.25 -9.83 -2.48
CA VAL A 99 -1.06 -9.51 -3.91
C VAL A 99 -1.13 -10.78 -4.76
N ASN A 100 -0.43 -11.84 -4.34
CA ASN A 100 -0.45 -13.13 -5.05
C ASN A 100 -1.85 -13.76 -5.07
N SER A 101 -2.61 -13.65 -3.97
CA SER A 101 -3.97 -14.22 -3.87
C SER A 101 -5.01 -13.44 -4.67
N MET A 102 -4.81 -12.12 -4.84
CA MET A 102 -5.68 -11.28 -5.67
C MET A 102 -5.54 -11.61 -7.16
N ALA A 103 -4.39 -12.12 -7.58
CA ALA A 103 -4.11 -12.59 -8.94
C ALA A 103 -4.51 -11.61 -10.06
N ASN A 104 -4.40 -10.31 -9.80
CA ASN A 104 -4.78 -9.25 -10.73
C ASN A 104 -3.58 -8.82 -11.59
N GLY A 105 -3.65 -9.04 -12.91
CA GLY A 105 -2.58 -8.70 -13.86
C GLY A 105 -2.26 -7.19 -13.96
N MET A 106 -3.12 -6.33 -13.43
CA MET A 106 -2.90 -4.88 -13.34
C MET A 106 -2.07 -4.47 -12.13
N VAL A 107 -1.77 -5.39 -11.21
CA VAL A 107 -1.00 -5.11 -9.99
C VAL A 107 0.25 -5.97 -9.97
N ARG A 108 1.42 -5.33 -9.96
CA ARG A 108 2.72 -5.99 -9.84
C ARG A 108 3.37 -5.63 -8.51
N TYR A 109 3.98 -6.61 -7.84
CA TYR A 109 4.67 -6.43 -6.57
C TYR A 109 6.17 -6.70 -6.74
N MET A 110 6.99 -5.81 -6.17
CA MET A 110 8.45 -5.88 -6.13
C MET A 110 8.97 -5.70 -4.70
#